data_AF-A0A7C3N350-F1
#
_entry.id   AF-A0A7C3N350-F1
#
_cell.length_a   1.000
_cell.length_b   1.000
_cell.length_c   1.000
_cell.angle_alpha   90.00
_cell.angle_beta   90.00
_cell.angle_gamma   90.00
#
_symmetry.space_group_name_H-M   'P 1'
#
loop_
_entity.id
_entity.type
_entity.pdbx_description
1 polymer ?
#
loop_
_entity_poly.entity_id
_entity_poly.type
_entity_poly.pdbx_seq_one_letter_code
_entity_poly.pdbx_strand_id
1 'polypeptide(L)' 'MGKFSIDLFTVYEEKGRLQGVKLACAGDGNNAAHSLLYGCSKMGVHISIACPKGAESDPKVVSQAREEAKRTG' A
#
# COMPACT_ATOMS: atom_id res chain seq x y z
N MET A 1 6.91 -13.96 -11.04
CA MET A 1 6.26 -13.89 -9.72
C MET A 1 6.78 -12.62 -9.02
N GLY A 2 6.11 -11.49 -9.18
CA GLY A 2 6.55 -10.22 -8.58
C GLY A 2 6.11 -10.15 -7.11
N LYS A 3 7.06 -10.24 -6.19
CA LYS A 3 6.79 -10.06 -4.75
C LYS A 3 6.82 -8.58 -4.40
N PHE A 4 5.83 -8.12 -3.64
CA PHE A 4 5.84 -6.81 -2.99
C PHE A 4 6.95 -6.80 -1.93
N SER A 5 8.06 -6.12 -2.19
CA SER A 5 9.08 -5.87 -1.18
C SER A 5 9.62 -4.47 -1.34
N ILE A 6 8.81 -3.50 -0.93
CA ILE A 6 9.25 -2.12 -0.72
C ILE A 6 8.83 -1.71 0.68
N ASP A 7 9.80 -1.45 1.54
CA ASP A 7 9.56 -0.92 2.86
C ASP A 7 9.42 0.60 2.78
N LEU A 8 8.50 1.17 3.56
CA LEU A 8 8.27 2.61 3.58
C LEU A 8 9.52 3.39 4.00
N PHE A 9 10.43 2.77 4.76
CA PHE A 9 11.70 3.41 5.09
C PHE A 9 12.55 3.71 3.86
N THR A 10 12.65 2.76 2.92
CA THR A 10 13.36 2.99 1.65
C THR A 10 12.68 4.09 0.82
N VAL A 11 11.35 4.15 0.82
CA VAL A 11 10.61 5.25 0.16
C VAL A 11 10.97 6.59 0.80
N TYR A 12 11.10 6.63 2.14
CA TYR A 12 11.49 7.83 2.86
C TYR A 12 12.94 8.24 2.55
N GLU A 13 13.88 7.30 2.50
CA GLU A 13 15.29 7.58 2.13
C GLU A 13 15.38 8.20 0.73
N GLU A 14 14.64 7.65 -0.24
CA GLU A 14 14.66 8.09 -1.63
C GLU A 14 13.88 9.39 -1.88
N LYS A 15 12.84 9.68 -1.09
CA LYS A 15 11.92 10.82 -1.32
C LYS A 15 12.02 11.93 -0.28
N GLY A 16 12.68 11.68 0.85
CA GLY A 16 12.75 12.57 2.01
C GLY A 16 11.41 12.79 2.73
N ARG A 17 10.34 12.09 2.32
CA ARG A 17 8.99 12.18 2.88
C ARG A 17 8.15 10.97 2.50
N LEU A 18 7.06 10.76 3.24
CA LEU A 18 6.03 9.76 2.93
C LEU A 18 4.70 10.41 2.57
N GLN A 19 4.29 11.43 3.31
CA GLN A 19 3.06 12.16 3.08
C GLN A 19 2.96 12.66 1.63
N GLY A 20 1.89 12.30 0.93
CA GLY A 20 1.62 12.66 -0.46
C GLY A 20 2.50 11.95 -1.49
N VAL A 21 3.27 10.93 -1.13
CA VAL A 21 3.97 10.07 -2.10
C VAL A 21 2.97 9.14 -2.75
N LYS A 22 3.14 8.89 -4.06
CA LYS A 22 2.35 7.91 -4.80
C LYS A 22 3.17 6.64 -4.99
N LEU A 23 2.61 5.51 -4.56
CA LEU A 23 3.23 4.20 -4.67
C LEU A 23 2.35 3.29 -5.54
N ALA A 24 2.91 2.78 -6.63
CA ALA A 24 2.25 1.80 -7.49
C ALA A 24 2.96 0.46 -7.35
N CYS A 25 2.21 -0.60 -7.12
CA CYS A 25 2.77 -1.93 -6.99
C CYS A 25 1.96 -2.95 -7.80
N ALA A 26 2.62 -4.00 -8.29
CA ALA A 26 1.99 -5.10 -9.02
C ALA A 26 2.42 -6.46 -8.45
N GLY A 27 1.46 -7.37 -8.23
CA GLY A 27 1.69 -8.67 -7.60
C GLY A 27 0.42 -9.24 -6.95
N ASP A 28 0.56 -10.21 -6.05
CA ASP A 28 -0.58 -10.89 -5.40
C ASP A 28 -1.06 -10.19 -4.12
N GLY A 29 -2.37 -9.95 -3.98
CA GLY A 29 -3.05 -9.32 -2.84
C GLY A 29 -3.04 -10.12 -1.53
N ASN A 30 -1.91 -10.73 -1.21
CA ASN A 30 -1.65 -11.50 -0.02
C ASN A 30 -1.37 -10.60 1.21
N ASN A 31 -0.97 -11.22 2.31
CA ASN A 31 -0.65 -10.53 3.56
C ASN A 31 0.41 -9.41 3.43
N ALA A 32 1.39 -9.51 2.52
CA ALA A 32 2.36 -8.45 2.29
C ALA A 32 1.69 -7.20 1.69
N ALA A 33 0.78 -7.40 0.73
CA ALA A 33 -0.04 -6.32 0.19
C ALA A 33 -0.92 -5.68 1.28
N HIS A 34 -1.44 -6.47 2.22
CA HIS A 34 -2.26 -5.97 3.33
C HIS A 34 -1.46 -5.08 4.28
N SER A 35 -0.28 -5.54 4.72
CA SER A 35 0.62 -4.75 5.56
C SER A 35 1.02 -3.44 4.88
N LEU A 36 1.30 -3.48 3.58
CA LEU A 36 1.67 -2.31 2.81
C LEU A 36 0.49 -1.32 2.67
N LEU A 37 -0.74 -1.81 2.44
CA LEU A 37 -1.96 -0.99 2.44
C LEU A 37 -2.14 -0.24 3.76
N TYR A 38 -2.04 -0.93 4.90
CA TYR A 38 -2.15 -0.29 6.21
C TYR A 38 -1.03 0.72 6.44
N GLY A 39 0.23 0.35 6.20
CA GLY A 39 1.37 1.24 6.37
C GLY A 39 1.20 2.51 5.54
N CYS A 40 0.86 2.37 4.25
CA CYS A 40 0.66 3.50 3.36
C CYS A 40 -0.50 4.40 3.84
N SER A 41 -1.64 3.81 4.20
CA SER A 41 -2.80 4.56 4.67
C SER A 41 -2.52 5.37 5.95
N LYS A 42 -1.66 4.87 6.85
CA LYS A 42 -1.31 5.58 8.08
C LYS A 42 -0.26 6.67 7.87
N MET A 43 0.57 6.54 6.85
CA MET A 43 1.70 7.44 6.57
C MET A 43 1.38 8.49 5.48
N GLY A 44 0.12 8.55 5.02
CA GLY A 44 -0.32 9.47 3.97
C GLY A 44 0.28 9.16 2.60
N VAL A 45 0.61 7.89 2.34
CA VAL A 45 1.11 7.42 1.03
C VAL A 45 -0.09 6.95 0.20
N HIS A 46 -0.25 7.51 -0.99
CA HIS A 46 -1.28 7.08 -1.93
C HIS A 46 -0.83 5.81 -2.65
N ILE A 47 -1.37 4.66 -2.24
CA ILE A 47 -1.02 3.37 -2.80
C ILE A 47 -2.05 2.87 -3.83
N SER A 48 -1.56 2.24 -4.90
CA SER A 48 -2.36 1.45 -5.85
C SER A 48 -1.71 0.10 -6.08
N ILE A 49 -2.50 -0.98 -6.00
CA ILE A 49 -2.03 -2.34 -6.18
C ILE A 49 -2.77 -2.96 -7.37
N ALA A 50 -2.02 -3.42 -8.37
CA ALA A 50 -2.54 -4.21 -9.46
C ALA A 50 -2.31 -5.71 -9.17
N CYS A 51 -3.39 -6.50 -9.14
CA CYS A 51 -3.34 -7.93 -8.90
C CYS A 51 -3.97 -8.73 -10.04
N PRO A 52 -3.53 -9.98 -10.30
CA PRO A 52 -4.27 -10.92 -11.12
C PRO A 52 -5.67 -11.16 -10.55
N LYS A 53 -6.63 -11.46 -11.44
CA LYS A 53 -8.00 -11.80 -11.04
C LYS A 53 -8.00 -13.04 -10.14
N GLY A 54 -8.68 -12.98 -9.01
CA GLY A 54 -8.75 -14.06 -8.01
C GLY A 54 -7.60 -14.05 -6.99
N ALA A 55 -6.66 -13.10 -7.10
CA ALA A 55 -5.58 -12.87 -6.14
C ALA A 55 -5.65 -11.46 -5.54
N GLU A 56 -6.85 -10.88 -5.44
CA GLU A 56 -7.06 -9.54 -4.88
C GLU A 56 -6.86 -9.53 -3.35
N SER A 57 -6.56 -8.34 -2.81
CA SER A 57 -6.55 -8.13 -1.36
C SER A 57 -7.94 -8.33 -0.76
N ASP A 58 -7.99 -8.82 0.48
CA ASP A 58 -9.25 -8.98 1.21
C ASP A 58 -10.03 -7.64 1.19
N PRO A 59 -11.28 -7.62 0.70
CA PRO A 59 -12.09 -6.40 0.65
C PRO A 59 -12.19 -5.67 2.00
N LYS A 60 -12.15 -6.39 3.13
CA LYS A 60 -12.16 -5.79 4.47
C LYS A 60 -10.89 -4.99 4.73
N VAL A 61 -9.73 -5.54 4.36
CA VAL A 61 -8.44 -4.83 4.48
C VAL A 61 -8.45 -3.57 3.62
N VAL A 62 -8.92 -3.68 2.38
CA VAL A 62 -9.04 -2.54 1.47
C VAL A 62 -9.97 -1.47 2.06
N SER A 63 -11.12 -1.87 2.61
CA SER A 63 -12.06 -0.94 3.25
C SER A 63 -11.44 -0.23 4.44
N GLN A 64 -10.75 -0.96 5.32
CA GLN A 64 -10.12 -0.37 6.50
C GLN A 64 -8.98 0.59 6.14
N ALA A 65 -8.15 0.24 5.16
CA ALA A 65 -7.11 1.12 4.65
C ALA A 65 -7.70 2.39 4.03
N ARG A 66 -8.84 2.30 3.34
CA ARG A 66 -9.56 3.48 2.82
C ARG A 66 -10.11 4.38 3.92
N GLU A 67 -10.67 3.80 4.99
CA GLU A 67 -11.13 4.60 6.14
C GLU A 67 -9.98 5.32 6.84
N GLU A 68 -8.83 4.65 7.00
CA GLU A 68 -7.64 5.29 7.57
C GLU A 68 -7.11 6.41 6.66
N ALA A 69 -7.08 6.18 5.35
CA ALA A 69 -6.60 7.17 4.37
C ALA A 69 -7.41 8.49 4.42
N LYS A 70 -8.70 8.45 4.78
CA LYS A 70 -9.50 9.68 4.96
C LYS A 70 -8.94 10.61 6.05
N ARG A 71 -8.22 10.06 7.03
CA ARG A 71 -7.64 10.82 8.15
C ARG A 71 -6.26 11.40 7.82
N THR A 72 -5.57 10.80 6.86
CA THR A 72 -4.15 11.07 6.59
C THR A 72 -3.93 11.73 5.23
N GLY A 73 -4.88 11.64 4.29
CA GLY A 73 -4.81 12.32 2.98
C GLY A 73 -4.87 11.38 1.80
#